data_AF-A0A9W8CGU9-F1
#
_entry.id   AF-A0A9W8CGU9-F1
#
_cell.length_a   1.000
_cell.length_b   1.000
_cell.length_c   1.000
_cell.angle_alpha   90.00
_cell.angle_beta   90.00
_cell.angle_gamma   90.00
#
_symmetry.space_group_name_H-M   'P 1'
#
loop_
_entity.id
_entity.type
_entity.pdbx_description
1 polymer ?
#
loop_
_entity_poly.entity_id
_entity_poly.type
_entity_poly.pdbx_seq_one_letter_code
_entity_poly.pdbx_strand_id
1 'polypeptide(L)'
;MDGVIAPLKDICDVVEKHGAILFVDDAHATGFLGPTGRGSGEHWDVMNRIHLVNSTLGKALGGASGGYTVGDKLLVSMLRNTSRPYLFSNTLAPSVVGAAAAAIDLVDNPVTRKPLLDQLWSNASLFRMRMSDAGFTLAGKGHAIIPVMLGDARLASKMAEKMLERGIYVIGFSYPVVPKDKARIRVQLSAAHSTEQVSYAVDSFIEVGRELDVV
;
A
#
# COMPACT_ATOMS: atom_id res chain seq x y z
N MET A 1 -1.87 -2.13 -7.91
CA MET A 1 -3.11 -2.80 -7.43
C MET A 1 -2.83 -4.19 -6.86
N ASP A 2 -1.76 -4.84 -7.34
CA ASP A 2 -1.51 -6.27 -7.15
C ASP A 2 -0.82 -6.66 -5.84
N GLY A 3 -0.40 -5.69 -5.02
CA GLY A 3 0.35 -5.99 -3.78
C GLY A 3 1.72 -6.62 -4.07
N VAL A 4 2.35 -6.25 -5.19
CA VAL A 4 3.68 -6.71 -5.59
C VAL A 4 4.68 -5.58 -5.34
N ILE A 5 5.84 -5.94 -4.81
CA ILE A 5 6.95 -5.02 -4.59
C ILE A 5 7.85 -5.09 -5.83
N ALA A 6 8.16 -3.94 -6.43
CA ALA A 6 9.06 -3.88 -7.58
C ALA A 6 10.48 -4.33 -7.17
N PRO A 7 11.22 -5.08 -8.01
CA PRO A 7 12.57 -5.56 -7.70
C PRO A 7 13.58 -4.43 -7.84
N LEU A 8 13.60 -3.51 -6.85
CA LEU A 8 14.39 -2.28 -6.97
C LEU A 8 15.89 -2.55 -7.10
N LYS A 9 16.41 -3.64 -6.52
CA LYS A 9 17.82 -4.01 -6.68
C LYS A 9 18.19 -4.21 -8.15
N ASP A 10 17.43 -5.02 -8.88
CA ASP A 10 17.67 -5.28 -10.31
C ASP A 10 17.46 -4.02 -11.15
N ILE A 11 16.47 -3.19 -10.79
CA ILE A 11 16.22 -1.91 -11.48
C ILE A 11 17.40 -0.95 -11.28
N CYS A 12 17.96 -0.87 -10.06
CA CYS A 12 19.13 -0.04 -9.80
C CYS A 12 20.33 -0.49 -10.62
N ASP A 13 20.56 -1.81 -10.74
CA ASP A 13 21.67 -2.36 -11.54
C ASP A 13 21.56 -1.93 -13.03
N VAL A 14 20.35 -1.94 -13.58
CA VAL A 14 20.10 -1.46 -14.95
C VAL A 14 20.28 0.07 -15.05
N VAL A 15 19.75 0.82 -14.10
CA VAL A 15 19.85 2.29 -14.09
C VAL A 15 21.32 2.74 -14.08
N GLU A 16 22.14 2.15 -13.21
CA GLU A 16 23.56 2.46 -13.10
C GLU A 16 24.33 2.10 -14.37
N LYS A 17 24.05 0.93 -14.96
CA LYS A 17 24.66 0.50 -16.23
C LYS A 17 24.41 1.49 -17.37
N HIS A 18 23.26 2.14 -17.37
CA HIS A 18 22.82 3.03 -18.46
C HIS A 18 22.94 4.52 -18.12
N GLY A 19 23.44 4.89 -16.94
CA GLY A 19 23.55 6.28 -16.51
C GLY A 19 22.21 7.00 -16.42
N ALA A 20 21.14 6.28 -16.08
CA ALA A 20 19.79 6.83 -15.97
C ALA A 20 19.53 7.41 -14.56
N ILE A 21 18.40 8.12 -14.41
CA ILE A 21 17.89 8.58 -13.12
C ILE A 21 16.77 7.65 -12.67
N LEU A 22 16.83 7.18 -11.42
CA LEU A 22 15.79 6.37 -10.80
C LEU A 22 14.84 7.21 -9.95
N PHE A 23 13.58 7.22 -10.35
CA PHE A 23 12.45 7.75 -9.60
C PHE A 23 11.58 6.60 -9.08
N VAL A 24 11.26 6.61 -7.80
CA VAL A 24 10.42 5.61 -7.13
C VAL A 24 9.18 6.27 -6.52
N ASP A 25 7.99 5.72 -6.78
CA ASP A 25 6.76 6.08 -6.08
C ASP A 25 6.50 5.08 -4.95
N ASP A 26 6.67 5.53 -3.71
CA ASP A 26 6.48 4.76 -2.49
C ASP A 26 5.17 5.12 -1.76
N ALA A 27 4.18 5.69 -2.46
CA ALA A 27 2.90 6.03 -1.85
C ALA A 27 2.19 4.82 -1.23
N HIS A 28 2.48 3.60 -1.65
CA HIS A 28 1.98 2.36 -1.03
C HIS A 28 3.06 1.56 -0.31
N ALA A 29 4.15 2.19 0.13
CA ALA A 29 5.25 1.53 0.84
C ALA A 29 5.70 2.33 2.08
N THR A 30 5.75 3.66 1.98
CA THR A 30 6.06 4.54 3.11
C THR A 30 5.17 4.25 4.31
N GLY A 31 5.76 4.21 5.49
CA GLY A 31 5.11 4.00 6.77
C GLY A 31 5.15 2.57 7.26
N PHE A 32 5.41 1.58 6.38
CA PHE A 32 5.33 0.19 6.79
C PHE A 32 6.19 -0.83 6.05
N LEU A 33 6.68 -0.51 4.84
CA LEU A 33 7.56 -1.40 4.10
C LEU A 33 9.03 -1.13 4.44
N GLY A 34 9.81 -2.20 4.60
CA GLY A 34 11.19 -2.13 5.10
C GLY A 34 11.27 -2.23 6.63
N PRO A 35 12.46 -2.52 7.20
CA PRO A 35 12.64 -2.68 8.64
C PRO A 35 12.17 -1.51 9.50
N THR A 36 12.24 -0.28 8.99
CA THR A 36 11.78 0.92 9.69
C THR A 36 10.61 1.62 9.01
N GLY A 37 10.01 1.01 7.99
CA GLY A 37 8.88 1.59 7.27
C GLY A 37 9.28 2.71 6.31
N ARG A 38 10.55 2.85 5.95
CA ARG A 38 11.02 3.93 5.05
C ARG A 38 10.61 3.71 3.59
N GLY A 39 10.18 2.51 3.23
CA GLY A 39 9.61 2.20 1.93
C GLY A 39 10.35 1.09 1.19
N SER A 40 10.12 1.01 -0.12
CA SER A 40 10.62 -0.09 -0.95
C SER A 40 12.14 -0.05 -1.12
N GLY A 41 12.74 1.15 -1.10
CA GLY A 41 14.19 1.29 -1.13
C GLY A 41 14.87 0.69 0.11
N GLU A 42 14.26 0.81 1.28
CA GLU A 42 14.77 0.21 2.52
C GLU A 42 14.58 -1.31 2.53
N HIS A 43 13.44 -1.78 2.03
CA HIS A 43 13.15 -3.21 1.88
C HIS A 43 14.20 -3.95 1.03
N TRP A 44 14.71 -3.30 0.00
CA TRP A 44 15.74 -3.86 -0.90
C TRP A 44 17.18 -3.48 -0.54
N ASP A 45 17.39 -2.67 0.51
CA ASP A 45 18.70 -2.13 0.90
C ASP A 45 19.38 -1.34 -0.24
N VAL A 46 18.61 -0.47 -0.91
CA VAL A 46 19.07 0.34 -2.06
C VAL A 46 18.68 1.80 -1.97
N MET A 47 18.33 2.31 -0.78
CA MET A 47 17.90 3.72 -0.62
C MET A 47 18.92 4.72 -1.17
N ASN A 48 20.21 4.43 -1.02
CA ASN A 48 21.32 5.26 -1.52
C ASN A 48 21.50 5.21 -3.05
N ARG A 49 20.81 4.30 -3.75
CA ARG A 49 20.85 4.14 -5.22
C ARG A 49 19.64 4.80 -5.91
N ILE A 50 18.68 5.31 -5.13
CA ILE A 50 17.47 5.97 -5.64
C ILE A 50 17.70 7.49 -5.66
N HIS A 51 17.41 8.13 -6.79
CA HIS A 51 17.67 9.56 -6.96
C HIS A 51 16.52 10.43 -6.44
N LEU A 52 15.28 9.96 -6.66
CA LEU A 52 14.06 10.61 -6.21
C LEU A 52 13.06 9.59 -5.69
N VAL A 53 12.51 9.86 -4.52
CA VAL A 53 11.37 9.12 -3.95
C VAL A 53 10.19 10.08 -3.87
N ASN A 54 9.07 9.70 -4.46
CA ASN A 54 7.79 10.37 -4.27
C ASN A 54 6.90 9.52 -3.37
N SER A 55 6.12 10.17 -2.53
CA SER A 55 5.13 9.48 -1.71
C SER A 55 4.00 10.43 -1.30
N THR A 56 3.05 9.91 -0.55
CA THR A 56 1.84 10.63 -0.15
C THR A 56 1.73 10.74 1.36
N LEU A 57 1.17 11.86 1.81
CA LEU A 57 0.73 12.01 3.19
C LEU A 57 -0.65 11.35 3.41
N GLY A 58 -1.38 11.10 2.31
CA GLY A 58 -2.77 10.63 2.22
C GLY A 58 -3.10 9.21 2.70
N LYS A 59 -2.11 8.42 3.11
CA LYS A 59 -2.26 6.96 3.29
C LYS A 59 -1.75 6.51 4.66
N ALA A 60 -0.64 5.77 4.71
CA ALA A 60 -0.10 5.26 5.97
C ALA A 60 0.28 6.40 6.95
N LEU A 61 0.64 7.58 6.42
CA LEU A 61 0.97 8.76 7.21
C LEU A 61 -0.26 9.57 7.68
N GLY A 62 -1.48 9.07 7.49
CA GLY A 62 -2.70 9.60 8.12
C GLY A 62 -3.06 11.05 7.78
N GLY A 63 -2.31 11.72 6.91
CA GLY A 63 -2.62 13.04 6.41
C GLY A 63 -3.83 12.96 5.50
N ALA A 64 -4.76 13.91 5.61
CA ALA A 64 -5.95 13.93 4.75
C ALA A 64 -5.61 14.12 3.25
N SER A 65 -4.52 14.83 2.95
CA SER A 65 -4.10 15.16 1.59
C SER A 65 -2.60 15.52 1.54
N GLY A 66 -2.06 15.58 0.32
CA GLY A 66 -0.69 16.01 0.07
C GLY A 66 0.27 14.89 -0.35
N GLY A 67 1.44 15.32 -0.81
CA GLY A 67 2.53 14.45 -1.23
C GLY A 67 3.85 15.17 -1.11
N TYR A 68 4.93 14.43 -1.24
CA TYR A 68 6.28 14.96 -1.07
C TYR A 68 7.26 14.20 -1.94
N THR A 69 8.31 14.90 -2.35
CA THR A 69 9.44 14.32 -3.08
C THR A 69 10.71 14.51 -2.25
N VAL A 70 11.43 13.43 -2.02
CA VAL A 70 12.74 13.39 -1.36
C VAL A 70 13.79 13.03 -2.41
N GLY A 71 14.95 13.65 -2.33
CA GLY A 71 16.09 13.34 -3.18
C GLY A 71 17.22 14.33 -2.95
N ASP A 72 18.15 14.38 -3.90
CA ASP A 72 19.28 15.31 -3.84
C ASP A 72 18.82 16.79 -3.74
N LYS A 73 19.56 17.59 -2.98
CA LYS A 73 19.22 19.01 -2.72
C LYS A 73 19.14 19.83 -4.00
N LEU A 74 19.98 19.56 -5.00
CA LEU A 74 19.96 20.24 -6.28
C LEU A 74 18.69 19.88 -7.05
N LEU A 75 18.32 18.59 -7.10
CA LEU A 75 17.10 18.13 -7.77
C LEU A 75 15.84 18.70 -7.10
N VAL A 76 15.76 18.67 -5.78
CA VAL A 76 14.65 19.26 -5.03
C VAL A 76 14.57 20.78 -5.26
N SER A 77 15.71 21.48 -5.24
CA SER A 77 15.76 22.92 -5.54
C SER A 77 15.28 23.22 -6.96
N MET A 78 15.70 22.43 -7.95
CA MET A 78 15.25 22.56 -9.33
C MET A 78 13.73 22.36 -9.42
N LEU A 79 13.19 21.28 -8.84
CA LEU A 79 11.76 20.99 -8.87
C LEU A 79 10.94 22.13 -8.26
N ARG A 80 11.40 22.76 -7.17
CA ARG A 80 10.71 23.90 -6.55
C ARG A 80 10.69 25.15 -7.43
N ASN A 81 11.66 25.32 -8.32
CA ASN A 81 11.77 26.47 -9.22
C ASN A 81 11.18 26.22 -10.61
N THR A 82 10.89 24.97 -11.00
CA THR A 82 10.38 24.66 -12.35
C THR A 82 9.02 23.97 -12.36
N SER A 83 8.61 23.32 -11.27
CA SER A 83 7.36 22.55 -11.24
C SER A 83 6.15 23.46 -11.14
N ARG A 84 5.38 23.56 -12.22
CA ARG A 84 4.13 24.33 -12.27
C ARG A 84 3.15 23.97 -11.13
N PRO A 85 2.91 22.69 -10.78
CA PRO A 85 2.01 22.35 -9.67
C PRO A 85 2.50 22.82 -8.31
N TYR A 86 3.82 23.05 -8.14
CA TYR A 86 4.38 23.60 -6.92
C TYR A 86 4.30 25.13 -6.89
N LEU A 87 4.59 25.78 -8.02
CA LEU A 87 4.63 27.24 -8.14
C LEU A 87 3.26 27.91 -8.20
N PHE A 88 2.28 27.27 -8.84
CA PHE A 88 0.98 27.86 -9.16
C PHE A 88 -0.17 27.18 -8.40
N SER A 89 0.09 26.72 -7.18
CA SER A 89 -0.91 26.14 -6.28
C SER A 89 -0.77 26.72 -4.88
N ASN A 90 -1.88 26.76 -4.15
CA ASN A 90 -1.85 27.09 -2.72
C ASN A 90 -1.09 26.01 -1.95
N THR A 91 -0.38 26.43 -0.89
CA THR A 91 0.27 25.51 0.04
C THR A 91 -0.76 24.66 0.81
N LEU A 92 -0.32 23.55 1.37
CA LEU A 92 -1.16 22.70 2.22
C LEU A 92 -1.61 23.47 3.47
N ALA A 93 -2.82 23.17 3.95
CA ALA A 93 -3.32 23.72 5.19
C ALA A 93 -2.39 23.34 6.37
N PRO A 94 -2.07 24.26 7.30
CA PRO A 94 -1.16 23.97 8.41
C PRO A 94 -1.55 22.76 9.25
N SER A 95 -2.85 22.50 9.43
CA SER A 95 -3.36 21.32 10.15
C SER A 95 -3.00 19.99 9.46
N VAL A 96 -3.01 19.96 8.12
CA VAL A 96 -2.61 18.78 7.33
C VAL A 96 -1.12 18.51 7.50
N VAL A 97 -0.29 19.56 7.46
CA VAL A 97 1.15 19.45 7.67
C VAL A 97 1.47 19.00 9.10
N GLY A 98 0.78 19.55 10.11
CA GLY A 98 0.95 19.16 11.51
C GLY A 98 0.58 17.71 11.78
N ALA A 99 -0.54 17.23 11.24
CA ALA A 99 -0.93 15.82 11.35
C ALA A 99 0.07 14.88 10.67
N ALA A 100 0.53 15.24 9.47
CA ALA A 100 1.54 14.47 8.75
C ALA A 100 2.88 14.42 9.49
N ALA A 101 3.33 15.53 10.07
CA ALA A 101 4.55 15.57 10.89
C ALA A 101 4.45 14.64 12.10
N ALA A 102 3.33 14.69 12.83
CA ALA A 102 3.09 13.78 13.96
C ALA A 102 3.06 12.30 13.54
N ALA A 103 2.47 11.98 12.39
CA ALA A 103 2.47 10.61 11.87
C ALA A 103 3.88 10.14 11.49
N ILE A 104 4.70 11.01 10.90
CA ILE A 104 6.12 10.72 10.63
C ILE A 104 6.87 10.47 11.93
N ASP A 105 6.67 11.29 12.96
CA ASP A 105 7.30 11.10 14.27
C ASP A 105 6.95 9.74 14.90
N LEU A 106 5.69 9.31 14.78
CA LEU A 106 5.23 8.00 15.27
C LEU A 106 5.88 6.84 14.50
N VAL A 107 6.09 6.98 13.19
CA VAL A 107 6.74 5.96 12.36
C VAL A 107 8.26 5.97 12.57
N ASP A 108 8.89 7.12 12.77
CA ASP A 108 10.34 7.20 12.94
C ASP A 108 10.79 6.76 14.35
N ASN A 109 9.94 6.97 15.36
CA ASN A 109 10.19 6.53 16.73
C ASN A 109 10.08 4.98 16.85
N PRO A 110 11.17 4.28 17.21
CA PRO A 110 11.16 2.81 17.31
C PRO A 110 10.15 2.24 18.30
N VAL A 111 9.84 2.98 19.39
CA VAL A 111 8.93 2.54 20.46
C VAL A 111 7.50 2.45 19.95
N THR A 112 7.07 3.42 19.14
CA THR A 112 5.73 3.45 18.54
C THR A 112 5.68 2.64 17.25
N ARG A 113 6.73 2.68 16.43
CA ARG A 113 6.79 1.96 15.14
C ARG A 113 6.68 0.45 15.31
N LYS A 114 7.50 -0.13 16.19
CA LYS A 114 7.63 -1.59 16.28
C LYS A 114 6.28 -2.31 16.50
N PRO A 115 5.46 -1.96 17.51
CA PRO A 115 4.16 -2.62 17.70
C PRO A 115 3.21 -2.43 16.52
N LEU A 116 3.25 -1.27 15.82
CA LEU A 116 2.42 -1.04 14.64
C LEU A 116 2.81 -1.98 13.48
N LEU A 117 4.10 -2.11 13.20
CA LEU A 117 4.58 -3.01 12.14
C LEU A 117 4.33 -4.48 12.49
N ASP A 118 4.60 -4.88 13.73
CA ASP A 118 4.36 -6.25 14.20
C ASP A 118 2.88 -6.63 14.03
N GLN A 119 1.95 -5.76 14.47
CA GLN A 119 0.51 -6.00 14.33
C GLN A 119 0.09 -6.06 12.85
N LEU A 120 0.57 -5.13 12.02
CA LEU A 120 0.26 -5.10 10.60
C LEU A 120 0.69 -6.40 9.90
N TRP A 121 1.93 -6.83 10.12
CA TRP A 121 2.48 -8.01 9.45
C TRP A 121 1.92 -9.32 10.00
N SER A 122 1.59 -9.37 11.30
CA SER A 122 0.79 -10.44 11.90
C SER A 122 -0.57 -10.57 11.21
N ASN A 123 -1.31 -9.47 11.11
CA ASN A 123 -2.63 -9.42 10.46
C ASN A 123 -2.56 -9.83 8.98
N ALA A 124 -1.58 -9.31 8.24
CA ALA A 124 -1.37 -9.65 6.83
C ALA A 124 -1.04 -11.14 6.64
N SER A 125 -0.21 -11.71 7.53
CA SER A 125 0.18 -13.12 7.49
C SER A 125 -1.01 -14.02 7.82
N LEU A 126 -1.77 -13.71 8.87
CA LEU A 126 -2.97 -14.43 9.25
C LEU A 126 -4.00 -14.44 8.13
N PHE A 127 -4.32 -13.26 7.57
CA PHE A 127 -5.27 -13.14 6.48
C PHE A 127 -4.83 -13.96 5.27
N ARG A 128 -3.56 -13.82 4.85
CA ARG A 128 -3.02 -14.54 3.69
C ARG A 128 -3.06 -16.05 3.88
N MET A 129 -2.60 -16.53 5.02
CA MET A 129 -2.58 -17.96 5.36
C MET A 129 -3.99 -18.54 5.28
N ARG A 130 -4.92 -18.04 6.08
CA ARG A 130 -6.26 -18.62 6.19
C ARG A 130 -7.07 -18.52 4.90
N MET A 131 -6.95 -17.41 4.17
CA MET A 131 -7.61 -17.27 2.87
C MET A 131 -7.05 -18.26 1.83
N SER A 132 -5.72 -18.47 1.83
CA SER A 132 -5.10 -19.45 0.92
C SER A 132 -5.50 -20.88 1.30
N ASP A 133 -5.50 -21.22 2.59
CA ASP A 133 -5.93 -22.54 3.09
C ASP A 133 -7.38 -22.84 2.76
N ALA A 134 -8.22 -21.81 2.70
CA ALA A 134 -9.62 -21.93 2.28
C ALA A 134 -9.82 -22.03 0.76
N GLY A 135 -8.76 -21.94 -0.04
CA GLY A 135 -8.81 -22.10 -1.51
C GLY A 135 -8.84 -20.80 -2.32
N PHE A 136 -8.80 -19.63 -1.68
CA PHE A 136 -8.81 -18.36 -2.43
C PHE A 136 -7.49 -18.14 -3.18
N THR A 137 -7.60 -17.66 -4.42
CA THR A 137 -6.43 -17.18 -5.17
C THR A 137 -6.09 -15.75 -4.74
N LEU A 138 -4.90 -15.56 -4.17
CA LEU A 138 -4.41 -14.25 -3.74
C LEU A 138 -3.26 -13.77 -4.63
N ALA A 139 -3.27 -12.50 -5.00
CA ALA A 139 -2.14 -11.88 -5.70
C ALA A 139 -1.11 -11.27 -4.72
N GLY A 140 0.09 -10.99 -5.24
CA GLY A 140 1.15 -10.34 -4.49
C GLY A 140 1.81 -11.21 -3.42
N LYS A 141 2.90 -10.72 -2.85
CA LYS A 141 3.65 -11.37 -1.76
C LYS A 141 4.40 -10.29 -0.97
N GLY A 142 4.48 -10.46 0.35
CA GLY A 142 5.28 -9.58 1.21
C GLY A 142 4.73 -8.15 1.34
N HIS A 143 3.44 -7.94 1.10
CA HIS A 143 2.80 -6.63 1.16
C HIS A 143 1.50 -6.69 1.98
N ALA A 144 1.16 -5.60 2.68
CA ALA A 144 -0.09 -5.45 3.44
C ALA A 144 -1.35 -5.25 2.55
N ILE A 145 -1.18 -5.22 1.23
CA ILE A 145 -2.28 -5.20 0.27
C ILE A 145 -2.38 -6.63 -0.25
N ILE A 146 -3.54 -7.26 -0.05
CA ILE A 146 -3.77 -8.65 -0.39
C ILE A 146 -5.00 -8.69 -1.31
N PRO A 147 -4.82 -8.71 -2.63
CA PRO A 147 -5.94 -8.81 -3.56
C PRO A 147 -6.47 -10.25 -3.62
N VAL A 148 -7.77 -10.40 -3.36
CA VAL A 148 -8.52 -11.66 -3.55
C VAL A 148 -9.01 -11.69 -5.00
N MET A 149 -8.47 -12.60 -5.79
CA MET A 149 -8.70 -12.65 -7.23
C MET A 149 -10.02 -13.36 -7.54
N LEU A 150 -10.87 -12.71 -8.34
CA LEU A 150 -12.19 -13.22 -8.72
C LEU A 150 -12.36 -13.36 -10.24
N GLY A 151 -11.58 -12.61 -11.02
CA GLY A 151 -11.62 -12.63 -12.48
C GLY A 151 -12.81 -11.87 -13.06
N ASP A 152 -14.03 -12.23 -12.67
CA ASP A 152 -15.27 -11.62 -13.17
C ASP A 152 -15.71 -10.38 -12.38
N ALA A 153 -16.15 -9.35 -13.11
CA ALA A 153 -16.54 -8.07 -12.55
C ALA A 153 -17.85 -8.14 -11.75
N ARG A 154 -18.84 -8.94 -12.20
CA ARG A 154 -20.13 -9.07 -11.50
C ARG A 154 -19.94 -9.85 -10.21
N LEU A 155 -19.12 -10.91 -10.25
CA LEU A 155 -18.74 -11.69 -9.08
C LEU A 155 -18.05 -10.80 -8.03
N ALA A 156 -17.13 -9.92 -8.44
CA ALA A 156 -16.50 -8.96 -7.53
C ALA A 156 -17.48 -7.98 -6.88
N SER A 157 -18.44 -7.45 -7.64
CA SER A 157 -19.49 -6.60 -7.07
C SER A 157 -20.39 -7.35 -6.09
N LYS A 158 -20.84 -8.56 -6.45
CA LYS A 158 -21.69 -9.40 -5.58
C LYS A 158 -20.99 -9.79 -4.28
N MET A 159 -19.71 -10.18 -4.35
CA MET A 159 -18.93 -10.47 -3.16
C MET A 159 -18.83 -9.23 -2.27
N ALA A 160 -18.55 -8.05 -2.83
CA ALA A 160 -18.48 -6.82 -2.05
C ALA A 160 -19.81 -6.45 -1.36
N GLU A 161 -20.93 -6.63 -2.05
CA GLU A 161 -22.28 -6.42 -1.49
C GLU A 161 -22.56 -7.36 -0.32
N LYS A 162 -22.31 -8.66 -0.48
CA LYS A 162 -22.49 -9.66 0.58
C LYS A 162 -21.56 -9.48 1.78
N MET A 163 -20.33 -9.02 1.54
CA MET A 163 -19.42 -8.66 2.63
C MET A 163 -19.93 -7.43 3.38
N LEU A 164 -20.51 -6.46 2.69
CA LEU A 164 -21.11 -5.28 3.31
C LEU A 164 -22.35 -5.61 4.16
N GLU A 165 -23.19 -6.55 3.72
CA GLU A 165 -24.31 -7.09 4.52
C GLU A 165 -23.84 -7.69 5.86
N ARG A 166 -22.60 -8.20 5.90
CA ARG A 166 -21.92 -8.71 7.10
C ARG A 166 -21.16 -7.63 7.86
N GLY A 167 -21.35 -6.35 7.52
CA GLY A 167 -20.69 -5.22 8.16
C GLY A 167 -19.22 -5.03 7.75
N ILE A 168 -18.75 -5.70 6.71
CA ILE A 168 -17.35 -5.61 6.24
C ILE A 168 -17.31 -4.85 4.92
N TYR A 169 -16.88 -3.59 4.98
CA TYR A 169 -16.77 -2.76 3.79
C TYR A 169 -15.51 -3.12 2.98
N VAL A 170 -15.73 -3.69 1.79
CA VAL A 170 -14.70 -3.94 0.79
C VAL A 170 -15.17 -3.45 -0.58
N ILE A 171 -14.23 -3.17 -1.46
CA ILE A 171 -14.51 -2.71 -2.81
C ILE A 171 -13.96 -3.69 -3.84
N GLY A 172 -14.84 -4.11 -4.75
CA GLY A 172 -14.47 -4.82 -5.97
C GLY A 172 -13.89 -3.87 -7.00
N PHE A 173 -12.73 -4.21 -7.53
CA PHE A 173 -12.08 -3.51 -8.63
C PHE A 173 -12.21 -4.33 -9.91
N SER A 174 -12.66 -3.68 -10.97
CA SER A 174 -12.81 -4.22 -12.32
C SER A 174 -12.31 -3.22 -13.37
N TYR A 175 -12.41 -3.55 -14.65
CA TYR A 175 -12.04 -2.64 -15.74
C TYR A 175 -12.81 -1.31 -15.64
N PRO A 176 -12.16 -0.14 -15.85
CA PRO A 176 -10.80 0.07 -16.36
C PRO A 176 -9.68 0.13 -15.30
N VAL A 177 -10.00 -0.02 -14.02
CA VAL A 177 -9.01 0.11 -12.93
C VAL A 177 -8.02 -1.05 -12.90
N VAL A 178 -8.49 -2.23 -13.29
CA VAL A 178 -7.66 -3.44 -13.50
C VAL A 178 -7.95 -4.02 -14.88
N PRO A 179 -7.04 -4.82 -15.47
CA PRO A 179 -7.30 -5.47 -16.76
C PRO A 179 -8.60 -6.28 -16.76
N LYS A 180 -9.18 -6.47 -17.96
CA LYS A 180 -10.32 -7.36 -18.15
C LYS A 180 -10.00 -8.76 -17.62
N ASP A 181 -11.03 -9.44 -17.09
CA ASP A 181 -10.95 -10.80 -16.54
C ASP A 181 -9.96 -10.95 -15.37
N LYS A 182 -9.61 -9.82 -14.73
CA LYS A 182 -8.75 -9.74 -13.55
C LYS A 182 -9.41 -8.94 -12.43
N ALA A 183 -10.74 -9.01 -12.32
CA ALA A 183 -11.47 -8.40 -11.22
C ALA A 183 -11.05 -9.02 -9.87
N ARG A 184 -11.10 -8.23 -8.81
CA ARG A 184 -10.61 -8.61 -7.49
C ARG A 184 -11.20 -7.77 -6.37
N ILE A 185 -11.24 -8.29 -5.16
CA ILE A 185 -11.38 -7.47 -3.95
C ILE A 185 -9.98 -7.08 -3.47
N ARG A 186 -9.70 -5.78 -3.30
CA ARG A 186 -8.40 -5.32 -2.80
C ARG A 186 -8.48 -5.08 -1.29
N VAL A 187 -8.07 -6.07 -0.50
CA VAL A 187 -8.01 -5.95 0.95
C VAL A 187 -6.72 -5.24 1.37
N GLN A 188 -6.82 -4.29 2.29
CA GLN A 188 -5.70 -3.54 2.84
C GLN A 188 -5.70 -3.72 4.35
N LEU A 189 -4.70 -4.44 4.86
CA LEU A 189 -4.59 -4.70 6.29
C LEU A 189 -3.99 -3.47 6.98
N SER A 190 -4.39 -3.28 8.23
CA SER A 190 -3.97 -2.16 9.07
C SER A 190 -3.50 -2.69 10.42
N ALA A 191 -2.57 -1.97 11.05
CA ALA A 191 -2.20 -2.18 12.43
C ALA A 191 -3.36 -1.88 13.40
N ALA A 192 -4.36 -1.10 12.96
CA ALA A 192 -5.54 -0.79 13.76
C ALA A 192 -6.57 -1.94 13.80
N HIS A 193 -6.46 -2.94 12.91
CA HIS A 193 -7.35 -4.10 12.98
C HIS A 193 -6.90 -5.02 14.11
N SER A 194 -7.84 -5.47 14.93
CA SER A 194 -7.58 -6.54 15.88
C SER A 194 -7.51 -7.90 15.17
N THR A 195 -6.87 -8.89 15.80
CA THR A 195 -6.78 -10.26 15.28
C THR A 195 -8.17 -10.88 15.07
N GLU A 196 -9.12 -10.56 15.96
CA GLU A 196 -10.51 -11.01 15.92
C GLU A 196 -11.25 -10.39 14.73
N GLN A 197 -11.04 -9.10 14.44
CA GLN A 197 -11.61 -8.45 13.26
C GLN A 197 -11.08 -9.06 11.97
N VAL A 198 -9.78 -9.37 11.90
CA VAL A 198 -9.18 -10.05 10.75
C VAL A 198 -9.75 -11.46 10.60
N SER A 199 -9.89 -12.19 11.70
CA SER A 199 -10.45 -13.55 11.70
C SER A 199 -11.91 -13.55 11.24
N TYR A 200 -12.72 -12.63 11.76
CA TYR A 200 -14.11 -12.45 11.34
C TYR A 200 -14.24 -12.09 9.87
N ALA A 201 -13.35 -11.24 9.36
CA ALA A 201 -13.32 -10.89 7.95
C ALA A 201 -12.99 -12.09 7.06
N VAL A 202 -12.01 -12.91 7.47
CA VAL A 202 -11.66 -14.15 6.77
C VAL A 202 -12.84 -15.14 6.79
N ASP A 203 -13.45 -15.37 7.95
CA ASP A 203 -14.58 -16.30 8.08
C ASP A 203 -15.74 -15.88 7.17
N SER A 204 -16.03 -14.58 7.14
CA SER A 204 -17.03 -14.00 6.24
C SER A 204 -16.68 -14.17 4.77
N PHE A 205 -15.41 -13.97 4.39
CA PHE A 205 -14.97 -14.25 3.02
C PHE A 205 -15.18 -15.73 2.67
N ILE A 206 -14.83 -16.67 3.55
CA ILE A 206 -14.98 -18.10 3.31
C ILE A 206 -16.46 -18.46 3.12
N GLU A 207 -17.34 -17.97 3.98
CA GLU A 207 -18.78 -18.23 3.86
C GLU A 207 -19.37 -17.66 2.56
N VAL A 208 -19.05 -16.40 2.24
CA VAL A 208 -19.52 -15.75 1.00
C VAL A 208 -18.89 -16.40 -0.24
N GLY A 209 -17.63 -16.80 -0.16
CA GLY A 209 -16.92 -17.48 -1.24
C GLY A 209 -17.56 -18.81 -1.60
N ARG A 210 -17.96 -19.60 -0.61
CA ARG A 210 -18.71 -20.85 -0.81
C ARG A 210 -20.10 -20.60 -1.40
N GLU A 211 -20.80 -19.56 -0.93
CA GLU A 211 -22.11 -19.21 -1.48
C GLU A 211 -22.04 -18.80 -2.96
N LEU A 212 -20.92 -18.20 -3.37
CA LEU A 212 -20.69 -17.70 -4.73
C LEU A 212 -19.86 -18.67 -5.61
N ASP A 213 -19.64 -19.91 -5.15
CA ASP A 213 -18.83 -20.94 -5.84
C ASP A 213 -17.42 -20.47 -6.24
N VAL A 214 -16.77 -19.68 -5.37
CA VAL A 214 -15.38 -19.21 -5.55
C VAL A 214 -14.36 -20.17 -4.95
N VAL A 215 -14.73 -20.83 -3.86
CA VAL A 215 -13.91 -21.79 -3.09
C VAL A 215 -14.74 -22.96 -2.59
#